data_AF-A0A2S6AYW2-F1
#
_entry.id   AF-A0A2S6AYW2-F1
#
_cell.length_a   1.000
_cell.length_b   1.000
_cell.length_c   1.000
_cell.angle_alpha   90.00
_cell.angle_beta   90.00
_cell.angle_gamma   90.00
#
_symmetry.space_group_name_H-M   'P 1'
#
loop_
_entity.id
_entity.type
_entity.pdbx_description
1 polymer ?
#
loop_
_entity_poly.entity_id
_entity_poly.type
_entity_poly.pdbx_seq_one_letter_code
_entity_poly.pdbx_strand_id
1 'polypeptide(L)'
;IANLREVSPMSFGSAPVAFAMLADAMERDATLRQAFFKNLRGMGYGGATLSDDLYDRMQALAVAETGERMPFTTMYGATETLGVTVVHWASE
;
A
#
# COMPACT_ATOMS: atom_id res chain seq x y z
N ILE A 1 -6.33 -10.62 4.69
CA ILE A 1 -5.63 -10.30 5.96
C ILE A 1 -4.80 -11.46 6.47
N ALA A 2 -5.36 -12.67 6.68
CA ALA A 2 -4.60 -13.81 7.21
C ALA A 2 -3.26 -14.06 6.50
N ASN A 3 -3.27 -14.10 5.17
CA ASN A 3 -2.06 -14.33 4.36
C ASN A 3 -0.97 -13.26 4.58
N LEU A 4 -1.34 -12.02 4.93
CA LEU A 4 -0.36 -10.96 5.18
C LEU A 4 0.42 -11.21 6.48
N ARG A 5 -0.22 -11.83 7.48
CA ARG A 5 0.43 -12.21 8.74
C ARG A 5 1.40 -13.38 8.57
N GLU A 6 1.09 -14.29 7.65
CA GLU A 6 1.88 -15.49 7.41
C GLU A 6 3.04 -15.24 6.45
N VAL A 7 2.79 -14.51 5.35
CA VAL A 7 3.75 -14.39 4.24
C VAL A 7 4.62 -13.14 4.33
N SER A 8 4.10 -12.02 4.82
CA SER A 8 4.79 -10.71 4.82
C SER A 8 5.37 -10.35 3.43
N PRO A 9 4.55 -9.86 2.49
CA PRO A 9 4.96 -9.69 1.09
C PRO A 9 6.06 -8.64 0.91
N MET A 10 6.86 -8.78 -0.16
CA MET A 10 7.84 -7.76 -0.57
C MET A 10 7.24 -6.62 -1.38
N SER A 11 6.13 -6.87 -2.08
CA SER A 11 5.38 -5.89 -2.85
C SER A 11 3.89 -6.18 -2.73
N PHE A 12 3.07 -5.14 -2.58
CA PHE A 12 1.62 -5.30 -2.45
C PHE A 12 0.87 -4.39 -3.41
N GLY A 13 0.02 -4.98 -4.25
CA GLY A 13 -0.78 -4.26 -5.24
C GLY A 13 -2.28 -4.52 -5.03
N SER A 14 -3.10 -3.46 -4.94
CA SER A 14 -4.56 -3.61 -4.85
C SER A 14 -5.35 -2.35 -5.22
N ALA A 15 -6.68 -2.45 -5.22
CA ALA A 15 -7.54 -1.27 -5.40
C ALA A 15 -7.50 -0.38 -4.13
N PRO A 16 -7.73 0.94 -4.24
CA PRO A 16 -7.77 1.85 -3.10
C PRO A 16 -8.66 1.41 -1.93
N VAL A 17 -9.80 0.78 -2.20
CA VAL A 17 -10.70 0.26 -1.15
C VAL A 17 -10.03 -0.79 -0.26
N ALA A 18 -9.17 -1.65 -0.82
CA ALA A 18 -8.44 -2.64 -0.04
C ALA A 18 -7.40 -1.98 0.86
N PHE A 19 -6.76 -0.89 0.40
CA PHE A 19 -5.86 -0.10 1.22
C PHE A 19 -6.60 0.61 2.35
N ALA A 20 -7.80 1.15 2.13
CA ALA A 20 -8.62 1.74 3.19
C ALA A 20 -8.93 0.71 4.29
N MET A 21 -9.37 -0.50 3.90
CA MET A 21 -9.63 -1.59 4.83
C MET A 21 -8.36 -2.05 5.58
N LEU A 22 -7.21 -2.03 4.92
CA LEU A 22 -5.93 -2.39 5.53
C LEU A 22 -5.45 -1.33 6.51
N ALA A 23 -5.56 -0.04 6.18
CA ALA A 23 -5.21 1.05 7.08
C ALA A 23 -6.02 0.94 8.38
N ASP A 24 -7.34 0.82 8.26
CA ASP A 24 -8.27 0.59 9.38
C ASP A 24 -7.88 -0.61 10.25
N ALA A 25 -7.46 -1.72 9.63
CA ALA A 25 -7.08 -2.92 10.36
C ALA A 25 -5.73 -2.76 11.07
N MET A 26 -4.74 -2.15 10.41
CA MET A 26 -3.39 -1.95 10.95
C MET A 26 -3.34 -0.88 12.06
N GLU A 27 -4.21 0.12 12.01
CA GLU A 27 -4.38 1.09 13.09
C GLU A 27 -4.84 0.44 14.41
N ARG A 28 -5.60 -0.64 14.30
CA ARG A 28 -6.17 -1.38 15.46
C ARG A 28 -5.33 -2.60 15.85
N ASP A 29 -4.45 -3.07 14.97
CA ASP A 29 -3.65 -4.28 15.16
C ASP A 29 -2.19 -4.05 14.72
N ALA A 30 -1.34 -3.77 15.72
CA ALA A 30 0.09 -3.60 15.52
C ALA A 30 0.79 -4.87 15.02
N THR A 31 0.28 -6.07 15.34
CA THR A 31 0.87 -7.33 14.84
C THR A 31 0.64 -7.46 13.34
N LEU A 32 -0.55 -7.10 12.87
CA LEU A 32 -0.83 -7.05 11.44
C LEU A 32 0.04 -5.99 10.75
N ARG A 33 0.17 -4.80 11.34
CA ARG A 33 1.00 -3.73 10.80
C ARG A 33 2.45 -4.17 10.65
N GLN A 34 3.04 -4.73 11.71
CA GLN A 34 4.39 -5.29 11.68
C GLN A 34 4.54 -6.33 10.58
N ALA A 35 3.62 -7.30 10.50
CA ALA A 35 3.72 -8.34 9.48
C ALA A 35 3.57 -7.81 8.05
N PHE A 36 2.74 -6.78 7.84
CA PHE A 36 2.57 -6.16 6.52
C PHE A 36 3.84 -5.45 6.06
N PHE A 37 4.47 -4.66 6.92
CA PHE A 37 5.65 -3.85 6.56
C PHE A 37 6.99 -4.60 6.69
N LYS A 38 7.03 -5.75 7.37
CA LYS A 38 8.26 -6.53 7.65
C LYS A 38 9.23 -6.67 6.49
N ASN A 39 8.73 -6.97 5.29
CA ASN A 39 9.55 -7.17 4.09
C ASN A 39 9.21 -6.20 2.95
N LEU A 40 8.27 -5.28 3.17
CA LEU A 40 7.63 -4.51 2.12
C LEU A 40 8.61 -3.48 1.56
N ARG A 41 8.69 -3.41 0.23
CA ARG A 41 9.55 -2.45 -0.50
C ARG A 41 8.77 -1.43 -1.30
N GLY A 42 7.48 -1.67 -1.50
CA GLY A 42 6.62 -0.77 -2.26
C GLY A 42 5.19 -1.26 -2.35
N MET A 43 4.31 -0.30 -2.57
CA MET A 43 2.87 -0.51 -2.72
C MET A 43 2.41 0.00 -4.09
N GLY A 44 1.40 -0.64 -4.65
CA GLY A 44 0.81 -0.28 -5.93
C GLY A 44 -0.71 -0.20 -5.86
N TYR A 45 -1.32 0.80 -6.49
CA TYR A 45 -2.76 0.83 -6.70
C TYR A 45 -3.14 1.12 -8.15
N GLY A 46 -4.37 0.75 -8.51
CA GLY A 46 -4.93 1.00 -9.84
C GLY A 46 -6.45 0.87 -9.84
N GLY A 47 -7.07 1.22 -10.97
CA GLY A 47 -8.53 1.13 -11.19
C GLY A 47 -9.36 2.23 -10.54
N ALA A 48 -8.83 2.96 -9.56
CA ALA A 48 -9.46 4.14 -8.97
C ALA A 48 -8.40 5.09 -8.37
N THR A 49 -8.79 6.35 -8.13
CA THR A 49 -7.96 7.35 -7.45
C THR A 49 -7.79 6.98 -5.98
N LEU A 50 -6.57 7.13 -5.47
CA LEU A 50 -6.26 7.10 -4.04
C LEU A 50 -6.49 8.49 -3.47
N SER A 51 -7.23 8.63 -2.36
CA SER A 51 -7.37 9.92 -1.68
C SER A 51 -6.09 10.30 -0.95
N ASP A 52 -5.84 11.60 -0.82
CA ASP A 52 -4.70 12.14 -0.06
C ASP A 52 -4.74 11.65 1.40
N ASP A 53 -5.92 11.64 2.03
CA ASP A 53 -6.12 11.10 3.39
C ASP A 53 -5.63 9.65 3.51
N LEU A 54 -6.00 8.79 2.55
CA LEU A 54 -5.60 7.38 2.59
C LEU A 54 -4.10 7.23 2.32
N TYR A 55 -3.54 8.04 1.42
CA TYR A 55 -2.10 8.10 1.22
C TYR A 55 -1.37 8.46 2.52
N ASP A 56 -1.77 9.55 3.18
CA ASP A 56 -1.14 10.02 4.41
C ASP A 56 -1.23 8.98 5.54
N ARG A 57 -2.39 8.34 5.70
CA ARG A 57 -2.57 7.25 6.68
C ARG A 57 -1.64 6.07 6.41
N MET A 58 -1.52 5.64 5.16
CA MET A 58 -0.61 4.55 4.78
C MET A 58 0.86 4.92 5.02
N GLN A 59 1.26 6.15 4.70
CA GLN A 59 2.62 6.62 4.95
C GLN A 59 2.90 6.75 6.46
N ALA A 60 1.93 7.21 7.26
CA ALA A 60 2.06 7.27 8.71
C ALA A 60 2.24 5.89 9.33
N LEU A 61 1.49 4.88 8.85
CA LEU A 61 1.64 3.49 9.28
C LEU A 61 2.99 2.89 8.87
N ALA A 62 3.49 3.23 7.67
CA ALA A 62 4.81 2.82 7.22
C ALA A 62 5.91 3.42 8.12
N VAL A 63 5.89 4.75 8.33
CA VAL A 63 6.85 5.45 9.19
C VAL A 63 6.80 4.93 10.63
N ALA A 64 5.61 4.65 11.16
CA ALA A 64 5.46 4.11 12.52
C ALA A 64 6.10 2.72 12.71
N GLU A 65 6.22 1.92 11.64
CA GLU A 65 6.75 0.55 11.70
C GLU A 65 8.20 0.45 11.21
N THR A 66 8.59 1.22 10.19
CA THR A 66 9.90 1.13 9.55
C THR A 66 10.77 2.37 9.72
N GLY A 67 10.21 3.47 10.22
CA GLY A 67 10.91 4.76 10.33
C GLY A 67 11.03 5.55 9.02
N GLU A 68 10.50 5.01 7.91
CA GLU A 68 10.67 5.57 6.57
C GLU A 68 9.34 5.60 5.81
N ARG A 69 9.21 6.53 4.87
CA ARG A 69 8.07 6.55 3.93
C ARG A 69 8.29 5.50 2.86
N MET A 70 7.22 4.87 2.40
CA MET A 70 7.32 3.86 1.34
C MET A 70 6.85 4.40 -0.02
N PRO A 71 7.47 3.94 -1.13
CA PRO A 71 6.97 4.23 -2.46
C PRO A 71 5.55 3.71 -2.63
N PHE A 72 4.65 4.61 -3.02
CA PHE A 72 3.29 4.26 -3.40
C PHE A 72 3.10 4.62 -4.87
N THR A 73 2.94 3.59 -5.67
CA THR A 73 2.90 3.67 -7.12
C THR A 73 1.46 3.55 -7.60
N THR A 74 1.09 4.30 -8.62
CA THR A 74 -0.20 4.15 -9.30
C THR A 74 0.00 3.67 -10.73
N MET A 75 -0.90 2.78 -11.13
CA MET A 75 -0.95 2.15 -12.43
C MET A 75 -2.22 2.60 -13.14
N TYR A 76 -2.06 3.39 -14.20
CA TYR A 76 -3.14 3.81 -15.09
C TYR A 76 -3.12 2.95 -16.34
N GLY A 77 -4.15 2.14 -16.51
CA GLY A 77 -4.32 1.27 -17.67
C GLY A 77 -5.76 0.85 -17.83
N ALA A 78 -6.08 0.38 -19.04
CA ALA A 78 -7.35 -0.25 -19.36
C ALA A 78 -7.06 -1.63 -19.95
N THR A 79 -7.92 -2.60 -19.64
CA THR A 79 -7.83 -3.96 -20.17
C THR A 79 -7.73 -3.98 -21.70
N GLU A 80 -8.43 -3.06 -22.35
CA GLU A 80 -8.55 -2.87 -23.79
C GLU A 80 -7.23 -2.43 -24.45
N THR A 81 -6.30 -1.89 -23.67
CA THR A 81 -5.03 -1.34 -24.18
C THR A 81 -3.82 -2.18 -23.83
N LEU A 82 -3.99 -3.21 -22.97
CA LEU A 82 -2.91 -4.07 -22.45
C LEU A 82 -1.68 -3.32 -21.88
N GLY A 83 -1.80 -2.01 -21.66
CA GLY A 83 -0.72 -1.11 -21.28
C GLY A 83 -0.97 -0.47 -19.93
N VAL A 84 0.11 -0.19 -19.20
CA VAL A 84 0.07 0.50 -17.92
C VAL A 84 1.08 1.64 -17.92
N THR A 85 0.60 2.85 -17.58
CA THR A 85 1.45 3.97 -17.23
C THR A 85 1.65 3.95 -15.73
N VAL A 86 2.90 4.01 -15.29
CA VAL A 86 3.29 3.96 -13.89
C VAL A 86 3.78 5.33 -13.47
N VAL A 87 3.17 5.91 -12.43
CA VAL A 87 3.71 7.10 -11.74
C VAL A 87 3.80 6.82 -10.25
N HIS A 88 4.73 7.46 -9.56
CA HIS A 88 4.96 7.26 -8.13
C HIS A 88 4.94 8.59 -7.38
N TRP A 89 4.53 8.55 -6.12
CA TRP A 89 4.69 9.68 -5.21
C TRP A 89 6.16 9.83 -4.80
N ALA A 90 6.54 11.03 -4.36
CA ALA A 90 7.89 11.29 -3.87
C ALA A 90 8.16 10.45 -2.60
N SER A 91 9.29 9.76 -2.59
CA SER A 91 9.87 9.10 -1.41
C SER A 91 11.08 9.95 -1.01
N GLU A 92 11.04 10.58 0.16
CA GLU A 92 12.19 11.28 0.76
C GLU A 92 12.81 10.42 1.84
#